data_AF-R9KA49-F1
#
_entry.id   AF-R9KA49-F1
#
_cell.length_a   1.000
_cell.length_b   1.000
_cell.length_c   1.000
_cell.angle_alpha   90.00
_cell.angle_beta   90.00
_cell.angle_gamma   90.00
#
_symmetry.space_group_name_H-M   'P 1'
#
loop_
_entity.id
_entity.type
_entity.pdbx_description
1 polymer ?
#
loop_
_entity_poly.entity_id
_entity_poly.type
_entity_poly.pdbx_seq_one_letter_code
_entity_poly.pdbx_strand_id
1 'polypeptide(L)'
;MGKRRKFLQRLFMPVLAFTLVLTGVPSQGIQMAEAAEIEEVISDSSGRADTTERVFGNEGETDGTEAPERMDSSEGADRTEALERIERAEKADNTDTAGGTSSTDTESQPEQADKAALAAAIQKAEGMQEADYSAESWENLQEALAAAKETNSKADADQDDVDEAAENLEAAMEELVKVPGKPGSVKVTWKGKKKVSVTWKGASDATGYLVYRSFKSNSSGFKQVAEVGGTSYTDQAATPGKTAYYKVVAVNGDAQGAASSVKSTYVVKAPAKVKAKLSKKTATVSFKASAKASGYEIWSKTDKKSYKKAATLTSAKSVKKQFKNLKGGTYYYKVRAYKKSGGKKIYSDFGKEVKVTVSLGNTIENTKSKLTIEGDIKLTGTGTGYHAKLVMQTPTSAVSFGIQYDQHAEAPYTGKAMALIENVSNNNVGGQTYTRPGNKSLKLNKTYHYMMTVDEQGNGDVYLDYEKIGSFSQPNIAKELCYLRIEACARLNGDSVKATFSNVKCKWNGKYDPATALGRGQWAEFKQNQGLNYKYDKKNDSFQIYGTVQGINGDWDSDYESVSYCLQFQGPY
;
A
#
# COMPACT_ATOMS: atom_id res chain seq x y z
N MET A 1 -38.81 -11.70 60.83
CA MET A 1 -38.70 -12.85 59.89
C MET A 1 -40.09 -13.23 59.41
N GLY A 2 -40.22 -13.75 58.17
CA GLY A 2 -41.51 -14.05 57.54
C GLY A 2 -42.02 -12.90 56.66
N LYS A 3 -42.71 -13.22 55.56
CA LYS A 3 -43.30 -12.30 54.56
C LYS A 3 -42.33 -11.30 53.88
N ARG A 4 -41.25 -11.80 53.26
CA ARG A 4 -40.71 -11.23 51.99
C ARG A 4 -40.46 -12.40 51.02
N ARG A 5 -40.64 -12.17 49.70
CA ARG A 5 -40.74 -13.13 48.56
C ARG A 5 -42.17 -13.59 48.19
N LYS A 6 -42.85 -12.86 47.30
CA LYS A 6 -43.90 -13.42 46.41
C LYS A 6 -44.02 -12.82 45.00
N PHE A 7 -43.35 -11.70 44.68
CA PHE A 7 -43.53 -10.98 43.40
C PHE A 7 -42.35 -11.05 42.41
N LEU A 8 -41.48 -12.06 42.49
CA LEU A 8 -40.24 -12.10 41.67
C LEU A 8 -39.93 -13.49 41.08
N GLN A 9 -40.98 -14.19 40.61
CA GLN A 9 -40.84 -15.51 39.99
C GLN A 9 -41.93 -15.85 38.95
N ARG A 10 -42.20 -14.95 37.98
CA ARG A 10 -43.18 -15.26 36.92
C ARG A 10 -42.97 -14.68 35.52
N LEU A 11 -41.74 -14.32 35.12
CA LEU A 11 -41.50 -13.77 33.77
C LEU A 11 -40.18 -14.23 33.11
N PHE A 12 -39.92 -15.55 33.10
CA PHE A 12 -38.85 -16.15 32.27
C PHE A 12 -39.17 -17.58 31.79
N MET A 13 -39.69 -17.70 30.56
CA MET A 13 -39.31 -18.76 29.61
C MET A 13 -39.85 -18.44 28.20
N PRO A 14 -39.12 -18.77 27.12
CA PRO A 14 -39.48 -18.35 25.76
C PRO A 14 -40.48 -19.29 25.08
N VAL A 15 -41.43 -18.72 24.34
CA VAL A 15 -42.33 -19.50 23.47
C VAL A 15 -41.62 -19.85 22.17
N LEU A 16 -41.24 -21.12 22.01
CA LEU A 16 -40.77 -21.67 20.74
C LEU A 16 -41.36 -23.07 20.48
N ALA A 17 -42.55 -23.11 19.89
CA ALA A 17 -43.21 -24.34 19.45
C ALA A 17 -43.87 -24.11 18.07
N PHE A 18 -43.16 -24.47 17.00
CA PHE A 18 -43.67 -24.39 15.63
C PHE A 18 -44.06 -25.81 15.17
N THR A 19 -45.34 -26.13 15.17
CA THR A 19 -45.83 -27.49 14.87
C THR A 19 -46.46 -27.58 13.48
N LEU A 20 -46.12 -28.64 12.78
CA LEU A 20 -46.46 -28.93 11.38
C LEU A 20 -47.88 -29.47 11.21
N VAL A 21 -48.57 -29.13 10.11
CA VAL A 21 -49.75 -29.84 9.61
C VAL A 21 -49.51 -30.23 8.14
N LEU A 22 -49.76 -31.50 7.81
CA LEU A 22 -49.58 -32.09 6.48
C LEU A 22 -50.88 -32.08 5.67
N THR A 23 -50.78 -31.76 4.39
CA THR A 23 -51.54 -32.41 3.30
C THR A 23 -50.61 -32.63 2.10
N GLY A 24 -50.76 -33.76 1.39
CA GLY A 24 -49.97 -34.11 0.18
C GLY A 24 -50.53 -33.47 -1.09
N VAL A 25 -50.13 -33.80 -2.33
CA VAL A 25 -49.15 -34.74 -2.98
C VAL A 25 -49.26 -34.43 -4.52
N PRO A 26 -48.38 -34.80 -5.49
CA PRO A 26 -47.31 -35.82 -5.54
C PRO A 26 -45.92 -35.28 -6.00
N SER A 27 -45.01 -36.19 -6.38
CA SER A 27 -43.61 -35.97 -6.78
C SER A 27 -43.36 -36.03 -8.30
N GLN A 28 -42.16 -35.56 -8.72
CA GLN A 28 -41.25 -36.26 -9.65
C GLN A 28 -39.78 -35.99 -9.24
N GLY A 29 -38.80 -36.70 -9.83
CA GLY A 29 -37.39 -36.80 -9.39
C GLY A 29 -36.51 -35.54 -9.59
N ILE A 30 -35.17 -35.61 -9.41
CA ILE A 30 -34.24 -36.67 -9.87
C ILE A 30 -32.92 -36.71 -9.06
N GLN A 31 -32.39 -37.94 -8.88
CA GLN A 31 -31.00 -38.39 -8.56
C GLN A 31 -30.25 -38.01 -7.25
N MET A 32 -29.46 -38.99 -6.82
CA MET A 32 -28.46 -39.00 -5.73
C MET A 32 -27.03 -38.85 -6.28
N ALA A 33 -26.12 -38.32 -5.45
CA ALA A 33 -24.69 -38.67 -5.37
C ALA A 33 -24.22 -38.23 -3.95
N GLU A 34 -23.84 -39.16 -3.07
CA GLU A 34 -22.45 -39.64 -2.91
C GLU A 34 -21.53 -38.53 -2.35
N ALA A 35 -21.36 -38.37 -1.03
CA ALA A 35 -20.72 -39.24 -0.03
C ALA A 35 -19.19 -39.23 -0.10
N ALA A 36 -18.54 -38.66 0.93
CA ALA A 36 -17.13 -38.80 1.24
C ALA A 36 -16.90 -38.42 2.72
N GLU A 37 -16.29 -39.33 3.48
CA GLU A 37 -15.87 -39.12 4.87
C GLU A 37 -14.45 -38.51 4.92
N ILE A 38 -14.00 -38.12 6.12
CA ILE A 38 -12.75 -38.62 6.75
C ILE A 38 -12.56 -37.92 8.11
N GLU A 39 -12.01 -38.66 9.06
CA GLU A 39 -11.95 -38.31 10.48
C GLU A 39 -10.73 -37.45 10.89
N GLU A 40 -10.87 -36.95 12.12
CA GLU A 40 -9.88 -36.54 13.10
C GLU A 40 -8.44 -37.10 12.97
N VAL A 41 -7.46 -36.24 13.28
CA VAL A 41 -6.15 -36.66 13.83
C VAL A 41 -5.77 -35.70 14.97
N ILE A 42 -5.55 -36.26 16.16
CA ILE A 42 -5.00 -35.57 17.32
C ILE A 42 -3.47 -35.68 17.31
N SER A 43 -2.75 -34.59 17.62
CA SER A 43 -1.38 -34.66 18.13
C SER A 43 -1.05 -33.48 19.04
N ASP A 44 -0.95 -33.75 20.34
CA ASP A 44 -0.29 -32.86 21.30
C ASP A 44 1.23 -33.12 21.30
N SER A 45 2.03 -32.09 21.54
CA SER A 45 3.43 -32.24 21.94
C SER A 45 3.95 -30.97 22.63
N SER A 46 4.13 -31.05 23.95
CA SER A 46 4.81 -30.03 24.73
C SER A 46 6.32 -30.01 24.46
N GLY A 47 6.92 -28.81 24.40
CA GLY A 47 8.38 -28.60 24.29
C GLY A 47 8.80 -27.28 24.96
N ARG A 48 9.99 -27.22 25.57
CA ARG A 48 10.30 -26.27 26.66
C ARG A 48 11.71 -25.66 26.57
N ALA A 49 11.79 -24.33 26.76
CA ALA A 49 12.99 -23.53 27.05
C ALA A 49 14.05 -23.44 25.92
N ASP A 50 15.11 -22.60 25.97
CA ASP A 50 15.62 -21.76 27.08
C ASP A 50 16.47 -20.54 26.65
N THR A 51 16.57 -19.50 27.52
CA THR A 51 17.54 -18.36 27.55
C THR A 51 17.73 -17.48 26.27
N THR A 52 18.39 -16.30 26.23
CA THR A 52 19.08 -15.37 27.19
C THR A 52 18.49 -13.95 26.98
N GLU A 53 18.28 -13.04 27.94
CA GLU A 53 19.04 -12.48 29.10
C GLU A 53 19.73 -11.12 28.81
N ARG A 54 19.31 -10.07 29.55
CA ARG A 54 20.00 -8.84 30.06
C ARG A 54 18.93 -7.75 30.32
N VAL A 55 18.68 -7.27 31.55
CA VAL A 55 19.54 -6.47 32.46
C VAL A 55 19.84 -5.10 31.82
N PHE A 56 19.50 -3.94 32.42
CA PHE A 56 19.52 -3.55 33.84
C PHE A 56 18.21 -2.92 34.37
N GLY A 57 18.09 -2.88 35.70
CA GLY A 57 17.44 -1.81 36.44
C GLY A 57 18.34 -1.38 37.62
N ASN A 58 18.00 -0.30 38.32
CA ASN A 58 18.29 -0.15 39.75
C ASN A 58 17.31 0.85 40.39
N GLU A 59 17.16 0.76 41.70
CA GLU A 59 16.18 1.52 42.50
C GLU A 59 16.82 2.73 43.21
N GLY A 60 16.00 3.51 43.93
CA GLY A 60 16.42 4.67 44.70
C GLY A 60 15.28 5.24 45.56
N GLU A 61 15.24 4.84 46.82
CA GLU A 61 14.24 5.20 47.82
C GLU A 61 14.91 5.96 48.98
N THR A 62 14.33 7.08 49.43
CA THR A 62 14.46 7.58 50.82
C THR A 62 13.32 8.52 51.20
N ASP A 63 12.72 8.19 52.34
CA ASP A 63 11.99 8.96 53.35
C ASP A 63 12.46 10.42 53.63
N GLY A 64 11.71 11.19 54.44
CA GLY A 64 12.25 12.36 55.15
C GLY A 64 11.35 13.61 55.31
N THR A 65 10.53 13.61 56.36
CA THR A 65 9.76 14.73 56.95
C THR A 65 10.42 16.13 57.01
N GLU A 66 9.63 17.21 56.85
CA GLU A 66 9.27 18.16 57.95
C GLU A 66 8.33 19.32 57.50
N ALA A 67 7.69 19.98 58.47
CA ALA A 67 6.90 21.21 58.33
C ALA A 67 7.24 22.16 59.49
N PRO A 68 6.94 23.48 59.41
CA PRO A 68 5.83 23.97 60.25
C PRO A 68 5.06 25.22 59.73
N GLU A 69 3.77 25.33 60.14
CA GLU A 69 3.03 26.55 60.60
C GLU A 69 2.97 27.83 59.70
N ARG A 70 1.96 28.73 59.71
CA ARG A 70 0.69 29.00 60.46
C ARG A 70 -0.11 30.09 59.64
N MET A 71 -1.31 30.61 59.92
CA MET A 71 -2.36 30.47 60.96
C MET A 71 -3.71 31.02 60.40
N ASP A 72 -4.86 30.60 60.94
CA ASP A 72 -6.18 31.29 60.99
C ASP A 72 -6.93 31.65 59.66
N SER A 73 -8.27 31.83 59.63
CA SER A 73 -9.27 31.91 60.72
C SER A 73 -10.70 31.42 60.36
N SER A 74 -11.49 31.21 61.42
CA SER A 74 -12.96 31.39 61.54
C SER A 74 -13.95 30.57 60.68
N GLU A 75 -14.63 29.64 61.37
CA GLU A 75 -16.10 29.50 61.53
C GLU A 75 -17.08 29.51 60.33
N GLY A 76 -18.00 28.53 60.33
CA GLY A 76 -19.21 28.49 59.48
C GLY A 76 -19.88 27.11 59.55
N ALA A 77 -21.13 27.02 59.99
CA ALA A 77 -21.79 25.77 60.36
C ALA A 77 -22.87 25.29 59.38
N ASP A 78 -23.31 24.05 59.61
CA ASP A 78 -24.57 23.41 59.20
C ASP A 78 -24.81 23.13 57.70
N ARG A 79 -24.97 21.83 57.37
CA ARG A 79 -25.94 21.41 56.36
C ARG A 79 -26.54 20.02 56.60
N THR A 80 -27.28 19.93 57.71
CA THR A 80 -28.56 19.22 57.88
C THR A 80 -28.74 17.85 57.19
N GLU A 81 -28.86 16.81 58.01
CA GLU A 81 -29.17 15.43 57.57
C GLU A 81 -30.66 15.25 57.19
N ALA A 82 -30.93 14.31 56.27
CA ALA A 82 -32.26 13.85 55.87
C ALA A 82 -32.13 12.46 55.20
N LEU A 83 -32.89 11.41 55.55
CA LEU A 83 -33.82 11.19 56.67
C LEU A 83 -33.67 9.73 57.14
N GLU A 84 -33.78 9.43 58.44
CA GLU A 84 -34.01 8.04 58.89
C GLU A 84 -34.65 7.93 60.30
N ARG A 85 -35.97 7.75 60.34
CA ARG A 85 -36.82 7.19 61.41
C ARG A 85 -37.99 6.51 60.69
N ILE A 86 -38.63 5.43 61.14
CA ILE A 86 -39.16 5.13 62.49
C ILE A 86 -39.19 3.60 62.71
N GLU A 87 -38.88 3.09 63.91
CA GLU A 87 -39.73 2.06 64.56
C GLU A 87 -39.43 1.80 66.06
N ARG A 88 -40.53 1.72 66.83
CA ARG A 88 -40.83 0.74 67.91
C ARG A 88 -40.39 0.96 69.39
N ALA A 89 -41.42 1.32 70.18
CA ALA A 89 -41.84 0.75 71.50
C ALA A 89 -41.31 1.27 72.86
N GLU A 90 -42.28 1.71 73.70
CA GLU A 90 -42.49 1.40 75.14
C GLU A 90 -41.45 1.84 76.22
N LYS A 91 -41.77 2.14 77.49
CA LYS A 91 -43.03 2.07 78.31
C LYS A 91 -42.94 2.97 79.58
N ALA A 92 -44.07 3.16 80.29
CA ALA A 92 -44.23 3.72 81.67
C ALA A 92 -43.91 5.24 81.84
N ASP A 93 -44.40 6.00 82.85
CA ASP A 93 -45.33 5.73 83.99
C ASP A 93 -46.10 7.06 84.30
N ASN A 94 -47.44 7.13 84.24
CA ASN A 94 -48.42 7.05 85.36
C ASN A 94 -48.50 8.23 86.37
N THR A 95 -49.60 9.01 86.33
CA THR A 95 -50.48 9.47 87.44
C THR A 95 -51.61 10.33 86.81
N ASP A 96 -52.92 10.05 86.98
CA ASP A 96 -53.83 10.31 88.13
C ASP A 96 -54.34 11.78 88.15
N THR A 97 -55.63 12.16 88.30
CA THR A 97 -56.89 11.49 88.73
C THR A 97 -58.15 12.10 88.05
N ALA A 98 -59.24 11.33 87.96
CA ALA A 98 -60.66 11.74 87.77
C ALA A 98 -61.07 12.49 86.47
N GLY A 99 -62.31 12.35 85.96
CA GLY A 99 -63.39 11.44 86.36
C GLY A 99 -64.78 11.94 85.90
N GLY A 100 -65.51 11.12 85.14
CA GLY A 100 -66.88 11.45 84.69
C GLY A 100 -67.40 10.47 83.64
N THR A 101 -68.53 9.82 83.93
CA THR A 101 -69.16 8.84 83.02
C THR A 101 -70.06 9.52 81.99
N SER A 102 -69.87 9.19 80.71
CA SER A 102 -70.94 9.23 79.70
C SER A 102 -70.67 8.17 78.63
N SER A 103 -71.57 7.22 78.48
CA SER A 103 -71.56 6.26 77.37
C SER A 103 -72.29 6.86 76.17
N THR A 104 -71.56 7.08 75.08
CA THR A 104 -72.14 7.41 73.77
C THR A 104 -71.48 6.52 72.73
N ASP A 105 -72.25 5.61 72.14
CA ASP A 105 -71.85 4.88 70.95
C ASP A 105 -71.68 5.87 69.80
N THR A 106 -70.43 6.15 69.43
CA THR A 106 -70.10 6.90 68.22
C THR A 106 -69.76 5.91 67.13
N GLU A 107 -70.68 5.72 66.19
CA GLU A 107 -70.50 4.90 65.01
C GLU A 107 -69.26 5.36 64.24
N SER A 108 -68.20 4.55 64.25
CA SER A 108 -66.93 4.89 63.61
C SER A 108 -67.07 4.80 62.10
N GLN A 109 -67.40 5.93 61.48
CA GLN A 109 -67.29 6.14 60.04
C GLN A 109 -65.91 5.66 59.58
N PRO A 110 -65.80 4.83 58.51
CA PRO A 110 -64.53 4.27 58.09
C PRO A 110 -63.54 5.40 57.77
N GLU A 111 -62.36 5.33 58.39
CA GLU A 111 -61.28 6.28 58.17
C GLU A 111 -60.77 6.12 56.73
N GLN A 112 -60.88 7.19 55.94
CA GLN A 112 -60.56 7.15 54.52
C GLN A 112 -59.05 7.15 54.32
N ALA A 113 -58.52 6.18 53.55
CA ALA A 113 -57.10 6.03 53.28
C ALA A 113 -56.46 7.33 52.75
N ASP A 114 -55.29 7.70 53.28
CA ASP A 114 -54.52 8.85 52.80
C ASP A 114 -53.82 8.48 51.49
N LYS A 115 -54.16 9.22 50.43
CA LYS A 115 -53.63 9.02 49.07
C LYS A 115 -52.62 10.08 48.66
N ALA A 116 -52.17 10.96 49.56
CA ALA A 116 -51.26 12.06 49.23
C ALA A 116 -49.95 11.57 48.60
N ALA A 117 -49.35 10.49 49.13
CA ALA A 117 -48.15 9.87 48.58
C ALA A 117 -48.39 9.26 47.19
N LEU A 118 -49.45 8.45 47.04
CA LEU A 118 -49.84 7.83 45.77
C LEU A 118 -50.11 8.88 44.68
N ALA A 119 -50.83 9.96 45.00
CA ALA A 119 -51.10 11.06 44.08
C ALA A 119 -49.82 11.81 43.65
N ALA A 120 -48.86 12.01 44.58
CA ALA A 120 -47.57 12.61 44.26
C ALA A 120 -46.70 11.70 43.37
N ALA A 121 -46.69 10.38 43.63
CA ALA A 121 -46.01 9.39 42.80
C ALA A 121 -46.59 9.34 41.38
N ILE A 122 -47.93 9.38 41.23
CA ILE A 122 -48.62 9.49 39.94
C ILE A 122 -48.18 10.77 39.20
N GLN A 123 -48.19 11.93 39.86
CA GLN A 123 -47.78 13.19 39.25
C GLN A 123 -46.29 13.18 38.81
N LYS A 124 -45.41 12.57 39.61
CA LYS A 124 -43.98 12.39 39.32
C LYS A 124 -43.79 11.52 38.07
N ALA A 125 -44.51 10.41 37.95
CA ALA A 125 -44.47 9.53 36.79
C ALA A 125 -45.06 10.17 35.52
N GLU A 126 -46.18 10.91 35.64
CA GLU A 126 -46.80 11.64 34.51
C GLU A 126 -45.93 12.78 33.96
N GLY A 127 -44.99 13.31 34.74
CA GLY A 127 -44.01 14.28 34.27
C GLY A 127 -42.87 13.69 33.42
N MET A 128 -42.66 12.37 33.47
CA MET A 128 -41.56 11.70 32.77
C MET A 128 -41.79 11.60 31.25
N GLN A 129 -40.71 11.41 30.49
CA GLN A 129 -40.74 11.42 29.02
C GLN A 129 -40.25 10.08 28.46
N GLU A 130 -41.11 9.36 27.73
CA GLU A 130 -40.82 8.08 27.06
C GLU A 130 -39.48 8.09 26.29
N ALA A 131 -39.20 9.19 25.60
CA ALA A 131 -38.02 9.33 24.73
C ALA A 131 -36.66 9.32 25.46
N ASP A 132 -36.65 9.47 26.79
CA ASP A 132 -35.43 9.42 27.62
C ASP A 132 -35.14 8.03 28.19
N TYR A 133 -36.06 7.06 28.05
CA TYR A 133 -35.97 5.72 28.67
C TYR A 133 -36.03 4.56 27.65
N SER A 134 -35.69 3.36 28.11
CA SER A 134 -35.84 2.13 27.33
C SER A 134 -37.31 1.73 27.23
N ALA A 135 -37.72 1.15 26.10
CA ALA A 135 -39.12 0.75 25.89
C ALA A 135 -39.62 -0.24 26.97
N GLU A 136 -38.78 -1.20 27.36
CA GLU A 136 -39.09 -2.22 28.38
C GLU A 136 -39.28 -1.59 29.77
N SER A 137 -38.36 -0.74 30.23
CA SER A 137 -38.52 -0.06 31.51
C SER A 137 -39.66 0.97 31.50
N TRP A 138 -39.97 1.56 30.34
CA TRP A 138 -41.11 2.46 30.18
C TRP A 138 -42.45 1.72 30.18
N GLU A 139 -42.53 0.55 29.56
CA GLU A 139 -43.72 -0.33 29.57
C GLU A 139 -44.06 -0.74 31.02
N ASN A 140 -43.06 -1.18 31.80
CA ASN A 140 -43.21 -1.46 33.24
C ASN A 140 -43.74 -0.23 34.03
N LEU A 141 -43.22 0.97 33.76
CA LEU A 141 -43.73 2.21 34.38
C LEU A 141 -45.19 2.48 34.01
N GLN A 142 -45.60 2.27 32.75
CA GLN A 142 -46.97 2.48 32.33
C GLN A 142 -47.94 1.48 32.97
N GLU A 143 -47.54 0.22 33.16
CA GLU A 143 -48.34 -0.77 33.90
C GLU A 143 -48.52 -0.36 35.38
N ALA A 144 -47.42 -0.01 36.07
CA ALA A 144 -47.49 0.45 37.46
C ALA A 144 -48.31 1.75 37.61
N LEU A 145 -48.16 2.69 36.68
CA LEU A 145 -48.92 3.94 36.67
C LEU A 145 -50.42 3.72 36.40
N ALA A 146 -50.79 2.72 35.59
CA ALA A 146 -52.19 2.35 35.39
C ALA A 146 -52.81 1.76 36.66
N ALA A 147 -52.11 0.83 37.32
CA ALA A 147 -52.56 0.24 38.59
C ALA A 147 -52.69 1.31 39.70
N ALA A 148 -51.67 2.18 39.84
CA ALA A 148 -51.69 3.29 40.79
C ALA A 148 -52.88 4.23 40.58
N LYS A 149 -53.20 4.58 39.32
CA LYS A 149 -54.38 5.39 38.99
C LYS A 149 -55.69 4.70 39.32
N GLU A 150 -55.79 3.38 39.10
CA GLU A 150 -56.97 2.60 39.47
C GLU A 150 -57.19 2.65 41.00
N THR A 151 -56.18 2.31 41.80
CA THR A 151 -56.25 2.35 43.27
C THR A 151 -56.48 3.75 43.81
N ASN A 152 -55.90 4.79 43.20
CA ASN A 152 -56.18 6.17 43.56
C ASN A 152 -57.67 6.52 43.36
N SER A 153 -58.30 6.00 42.28
CA SER A 153 -59.71 6.27 41.94
C SER A 153 -60.76 5.50 42.77
N LYS A 154 -60.40 4.36 43.37
CA LYS A 154 -61.29 3.55 44.23
C LYS A 154 -61.68 4.32 45.49
N ALA A 155 -62.97 4.52 45.74
CA ALA A 155 -63.46 5.26 46.91
C ALA A 155 -63.27 4.51 48.24
N ASP A 156 -63.10 3.19 48.14
CA ASP A 156 -63.13 2.17 49.18
C ASP A 156 -61.83 1.34 49.26
N ALA A 157 -60.75 1.80 48.62
CA ALA A 157 -59.42 1.21 48.79
C ALA A 157 -58.92 1.37 50.23
N ASP A 158 -58.36 0.30 50.78
CA ASP A 158 -57.68 0.32 52.08
C ASP A 158 -56.25 0.89 51.97
N GLN A 159 -55.62 1.16 53.12
CA GLN A 159 -54.30 1.81 53.16
C GLN A 159 -53.19 0.86 52.68
N ASP A 160 -53.28 -0.45 52.93
CA ASP A 160 -52.29 -1.42 52.46
C ASP A 160 -52.28 -1.45 50.91
N ASP A 161 -53.46 -1.42 50.28
CA ASP A 161 -53.66 -1.33 48.81
C ASP A 161 -53.07 -0.01 48.25
N VAL A 162 -53.27 1.13 48.94
CA VAL A 162 -52.78 2.46 48.55
C VAL A 162 -51.26 2.57 48.68
N ASP A 163 -50.70 2.04 49.77
CA ASP A 163 -49.26 2.05 50.03
C ASP A 163 -48.52 1.06 49.12
N GLU A 164 -49.04 -0.15 48.88
CA GLU A 164 -48.48 -1.09 47.90
C GLU A 164 -48.55 -0.52 46.47
N ALA A 165 -49.61 0.22 46.12
CA ALA A 165 -49.68 0.92 44.83
C ALA A 165 -48.67 2.06 44.70
N ALA A 166 -48.32 2.73 45.81
CA ALA A 166 -47.29 3.76 45.83
C ALA A 166 -45.87 3.14 45.75
N GLU A 167 -45.54 2.15 46.58
CA GLU A 167 -44.25 1.45 46.55
C GLU A 167 -43.96 0.86 45.16
N ASN A 168 -44.94 0.20 44.54
CA ASN A 168 -44.76 -0.39 43.20
C ASN A 168 -44.53 0.67 42.11
N LEU A 169 -45.20 1.83 42.17
CA LEU A 169 -44.98 2.92 41.22
C LEU A 169 -43.62 3.61 41.45
N GLU A 170 -43.18 3.76 42.70
CA GLU A 170 -41.86 4.30 43.01
C GLU A 170 -40.74 3.34 42.56
N ALA A 171 -40.87 2.04 42.83
CA ALA A 171 -39.94 1.02 42.32
C ALA A 171 -39.85 1.03 40.79
N ALA A 172 -41.00 1.10 40.08
CA ALA A 172 -41.03 1.20 38.63
C ALA A 172 -40.40 2.50 38.08
N MET A 173 -40.38 3.58 38.87
CA MET A 173 -39.63 4.81 38.55
C MET A 173 -38.11 4.68 38.81
N GLU A 174 -37.68 3.86 39.77
CA GLU A 174 -36.26 3.62 40.05
C GLU A 174 -35.62 2.63 39.08
N GLU A 175 -36.35 1.64 38.59
CA GLU A 175 -35.88 0.68 37.56
C GLU A 175 -35.80 1.27 36.13
N LEU A 176 -36.03 2.58 35.96
CA LEU A 176 -36.00 3.25 34.65
C LEU A 176 -34.60 3.32 34.01
N VAL A 177 -34.40 2.53 32.95
CA VAL A 177 -33.15 2.49 32.20
C VAL A 177 -33.11 3.61 31.16
N LYS A 178 -32.29 4.65 31.41
CA LYS A 178 -32.11 5.77 30.46
C LYS A 178 -31.47 5.33 29.14
N VAL A 179 -32.08 5.70 28.01
CA VAL A 179 -31.42 5.59 26.70
C VAL A 179 -30.42 6.73 26.50
N PRO A 180 -29.25 6.46 25.89
CA PRO A 180 -28.23 7.48 25.70
C PRO A 180 -28.60 8.44 24.57
N GLY A 181 -28.02 9.65 24.63
CA GLY A 181 -28.25 10.69 23.64
C GLY A 181 -27.83 10.31 22.20
N LYS A 182 -28.20 11.17 21.25
CA LYS A 182 -27.93 10.95 19.82
C LYS A 182 -26.48 11.33 19.43
N PRO A 183 -25.67 10.42 18.86
CA PRO A 183 -24.28 10.74 18.47
C PRO A 183 -24.19 11.86 17.42
N GLY A 184 -23.42 12.89 17.73
CA GLY A 184 -23.34 14.13 16.93
C GLY A 184 -22.23 14.13 15.87
N SER A 185 -22.23 15.15 15.01
CA SER A 185 -21.09 15.56 14.14
C SER A 185 -20.33 14.47 13.39
N VAL A 186 -21.03 13.42 12.94
CA VAL A 186 -20.44 12.27 12.23
C VAL A 186 -19.65 12.70 10.99
N LYS A 187 -18.44 12.16 10.82
CA LYS A 187 -17.55 12.35 9.67
C LYS A 187 -17.07 10.98 9.16
N VAL A 188 -17.08 10.78 7.84
CA VAL A 188 -16.70 9.51 7.19
C VAL A 188 -15.65 9.77 6.11
N THR A 189 -14.42 9.27 6.32
CA THR A 189 -13.27 9.53 5.45
C THR A 189 -12.67 8.21 4.95
N TRP A 190 -12.67 7.99 3.63
CA TRP A 190 -11.88 6.92 3.02
C TRP A 190 -10.39 7.16 3.26
N LYS A 191 -9.70 6.20 3.89
CA LYS A 191 -8.27 6.26 4.25
C LYS A 191 -7.36 5.51 3.26
N GLY A 192 -7.94 4.97 2.18
CA GLY A 192 -7.22 4.24 1.13
C GLY A 192 -7.53 2.75 1.16
N LYS A 193 -7.27 2.04 0.06
CA LYS A 193 -7.60 0.62 -0.09
C LYS A 193 -9.08 0.33 0.28
N LYS A 194 -9.32 -0.65 1.14
CA LYS A 194 -10.59 -0.99 1.81
C LYS A 194 -10.86 -0.19 3.10
N LYS A 195 -9.99 0.75 3.51
CA LYS A 195 -10.08 1.41 4.83
C LYS A 195 -10.96 2.66 4.82
N VAL A 196 -11.87 2.77 5.78
CA VAL A 196 -12.71 3.97 6.02
C VAL A 196 -12.73 4.29 7.51
N SER A 197 -12.41 5.53 7.86
CA SER A 197 -12.46 6.04 9.23
C SER A 197 -13.76 6.81 9.45
N VAL A 198 -14.39 6.53 10.59
CA VAL A 198 -15.64 7.11 11.06
C VAL A 198 -15.36 7.75 12.43
N THR A 199 -15.81 8.99 12.65
CA THR A 199 -15.61 9.74 13.90
C THR A 199 -16.87 10.54 14.22
N TRP A 200 -17.25 10.66 15.48
CA TRP A 200 -18.45 11.39 15.93
C TRP A 200 -18.15 12.27 17.16
N LYS A 201 -19.09 13.16 17.52
CA LYS A 201 -19.18 13.72 18.88
C LYS A 201 -19.89 12.68 19.74
N GLY A 202 -19.40 12.46 20.95
CA GLY A 202 -20.09 11.61 21.93
C GLY A 202 -21.51 12.08 22.24
N ALA A 203 -22.29 11.16 22.79
CA ALA A 203 -23.62 11.38 23.33
C ALA A 203 -23.56 11.59 24.85
N SER A 204 -24.66 12.07 25.45
CA SER A 204 -24.87 11.94 26.89
C SER A 204 -25.13 10.48 27.24
N ASP A 205 -24.81 10.09 28.48
CA ASP A 205 -25.19 8.82 29.11
C ASP A 205 -24.70 7.55 28.38
N ALA A 206 -23.75 7.71 27.45
CA ALA A 206 -23.30 6.65 26.55
C ALA A 206 -22.04 5.95 27.08
N THR A 207 -22.19 4.69 27.48
CA THR A 207 -21.07 3.80 27.83
C THR A 207 -20.39 3.19 26.61
N GLY A 208 -21.09 3.11 25.47
CA GLY A 208 -20.55 2.60 24.21
C GLY A 208 -21.23 3.11 22.94
N TYR A 209 -20.77 2.62 21.79
CA TYR A 209 -21.29 2.98 20.47
C TYR A 209 -21.32 1.80 19.48
N LEU A 210 -22.51 1.52 18.93
CA LEU A 210 -22.71 0.56 17.84
C LEU A 210 -22.52 1.26 16.48
N VAL A 211 -21.58 0.77 15.67
CA VAL A 211 -21.28 1.33 14.34
C VAL A 211 -21.88 0.45 13.26
N TYR A 212 -22.77 1.02 12.45
CA TYR A 212 -23.45 0.34 11.35
C TYR A 212 -22.96 0.83 10.00
N ARG A 213 -22.89 -0.08 9.02
CA ARG A 213 -22.50 0.19 7.63
C ARG A 213 -23.53 -0.35 6.65
N SER A 214 -23.86 0.42 5.61
CA SER A 214 -24.60 -0.02 4.43
C SER A 214 -23.80 0.22 3.15
N PHE A 215 -24.06 -0.60 2.13
CA PHE A 215 -23.65 -0.37 0.73
C PHE A 215 -24.85 -0.28 -0.23
N LYS A 216 -26.09 -0.26 0.28
CA LYS A 216 -27.35 -0.22 -0.50
C LYS A 216 -27.85 1.22 -0.67
N SER A 217 -28.22 1.87 0.43
CA SER A 217 -28.66 3.28 0.45
C SER A 217 -28.27 3.95 1.76
N ASN A 218 -28.60 5.24 1.88
CA ASN A 218 -28.58 5.98 3.14
C ASN A 218 -29.70 5.58 4.12
N SER A 219 -30.68 4.77 3.69
CA SER A 219 -31.89 4.42 4.45
C SER A 219 -32.02 2.93 4.78
N SER A 220 -31.33 2.04 4.07
CA SER A 220 -31.58 0.59 4.12
C SER A 220 -30.31 -0.24 3.98
N GLY A 221 -30.37 -1.51 4.40
CA GLY A 221 -29.27 -2.47 4.26
C GLY A 221 -28.08 -2.21 5.19
N PHE A 222 -28.32 -1.56 6.33
CA PHE A 222 -27.32 -1.41 7.39
C PHE A 222 -27.10 -2.75 8.11
N LYS A 223 -25.84 -3.05 8.42
CA LYS A 223 -25.42 -4.11 9.35
C LYS A 223 -24.40 -3.54 10.33
N GLN A 224 -24.40 -4.02 11.57
CA GLN A 224 -23.36 -3.70 12.55
C GLN A 224 -22.00 -4.16 12.00
N VAL A 225 -20.95 -3.38 12.25
CA VAL A 225 -19.57 -3.68 11.82
C VAL A 225 -18.54 -3.51 12.92
N ALA A 226 -18.91 -2.84 14.01
CA ALA A 226 -18.17 -2.78 15.26
C ALA A 226 -19.06 -2.26 16.39
N GLU A 227 -18.54 -2.47 17.59
CA GLU A 227 -18.97 -1.87 18.84
C GLU A 227 -17.70 -1.35 19.52
N VAL A 228 -17.76 -0.13 20.08
CA VAL A 228 -16.59 0.56 20.65
C VAL A 228 -17.00 1.49 21.79
N GLY A 229 -16.21 1.57 22.87
CA GLY A 229 -16.37 2.61 23.89
C GLY A 229 -15.92 4.01 23.42
N GLY A 230 -14.99 4.08 22.46
CA GLY A 230 -14.43 5.34 21.96
C GLY A 230 -15.25 5.99 20.83
N THR A 231 -15.14 7.31 20.68
CA THR A 231 -15.88 8.12 19.69
C THR A 231 -15.35 8.01 18.23
N SER A 232 -14.63 6.93 17.91
CA SER A 232 -14.11 6.68 16.56
C SER A 232 -13.95 5.20 16.24
N TYR A 233 -14.03 4.88 14.95
CA TYR A 233 -13.83 3.54 14.41
C TYR A 233 -13.12 3.61 13.05
N THR A 234 -12.39 2.55 12.66
CA THR A 234 -11.86 2.40 11.30
C THR A 234 -12.24 1.03 10.73
N ASP A 235 -13.22 1.04 9.83
CA ASP A 235 -13.58 -0.08 8.97
C ASP A 235 -12.38 -0.48 8.11
N GLN A 236 -11.93 -1.73 8.22
CA GLN A 236 -10.81 -2.28 7.45
C GLN A 236 -11.28 -2.98 6.16
N ALA A 237 -12.58 -3.21 6.01
CA ALA A 237 -13.20 -4.14 5.06
C ALA A 237 -14.20 -3.46 4.08
N ALA A 238 -14.18 -2.13 3.95
CA ALA A 238 -15.08 -1.41 3.05
C ALA A 238 -14.89 -1.84 1.59
N THR A 239 -15.97 -2.15 0.88
CA THR A 239 -15.92 -2.73 -0.47
C THR A 239 -15.49 -1.69 -1.52
N PRO A 240 -14.33 -1.85 -2.21
CA PRO A 240 -13.89 -0.89 -3.21
C PRO A 240 -14.81 -0.83 -4.43
N GLY A 241 -15.13 0.38 -4.85
CA GLY A 241 -16.02 0.67 -5.97
C GLY A 241 -17.46 0.97 -5.58
N LYS A 242 -17.82 0.83 -4.30
CA LYS A 242 -19.14 1.20 -3.74
C LYS A 242 -19.06 2.49 -2.92
N THR A 243 -20.21 3.13 -2.74
CA THR A 243 -20.41 4.11 -1.65
C THR A 243 -20.67 3.33 -0.37
N ALA A 244 -19.95 3.66 0.69
CA ALA A 244 -20.17 3.12 2.03
C ALA A 244 -20.88 4.18 2.87
N TYR A 245 -22.06 3.84 3.39
CA TYR A 245 -22.89 4.67 4.27
C TYR A 245 -22.74 4.19 5.70
N TYR A 246 -22.70 5.10 6.68
CA TYR A 246 -22.53 4.77 8.09
C TYR A 246 -23.52 5.55 8.95
N LYS A 247 -24.01 4.90 10.01
CA LYS A 247 -24.67 5.50 11.17
C LYS A 247 -24.03 4.95 12.45
N VAL A 248 -24.10 5.72 13.52
CA VAL A 248 -23.69 5.34 14.88
C VAL A 248 -24.92 5.42 15.78
N VAL A 249 -25.04 4.49 16.69
CA VAL A 249 -26.01 4.46 17.81
C VAL A 249 -25.17 4.48 19.09
N ALA A 250 -25.58 5.26 20.09
CA ALA A 250 -24.99 5.17 21.42
C ALA A 250 -25.67 4.03 22.20
N VAL A 251 -24.97 3.42 23.14
CA VAL A 251 -25.54 2.43 24.07
C VAL A 251 -25.20 2.77 25.53
N ASN A 252 -26.11 2.43 26.42
CA ASN A 252 -26.00 2.54 27.88
C ASN A 252 -26.36 1.17 28.47
N GLY A 253 -25.36 0.30 28.62
CA GLY A 253 -25.63 -1.14 28.73
C GLY A 253 -26.30 -1.62 27.44
N ASP A 254 -27.38 -2.38 27.56
CA ASP A 254 -28.17 -2.86 26.40
C ASP A 254 -29.10 -1.78 25.79
N ALA A 255 -29.40 -0.71 26.52
CA ALA A 255 -30.31 0.35 26.06
C ALA A 255 -29.71 1.18 24.91
N GLN A 256 -30.46 1.32 23.81
CA GLN A 256 -29.96 1.90 22.55
C GLN A 256 -30.55 3.28 22.25
N GLY A 257 -29.69 4.27 22.04
CA GLY A 257 -30.06 5.65 21.76
C GLY A 257 -30.46 5.93 20.31
N ALA A 258 -31.07 7.10 20.08
CA ALA A 258 -31.49 7.52 18.75
C ALA A 258 -30.31 7.63 17.75
N ALA A 259 -30.46 7.01 16.58
CA ALA A 259 -29.37 6.90 15.61
C ALA A 259 -28.89 8.26 15.04
N SER A 260 -27.57 8.40 14.90
CA SER A 260 -26.89 9.56 14.31
C SER A 260 -27.32 9.85 12.86
N SER A 261 -27.09 11.09 12.38
CA SER A 261 -27.26 11.41 10.96
C SER A 261 -26.37 10.53 10.06
N VAL A 262 -26.95 9.91 9.03
CA VAL A 262 -26.20 9.06 8.10
C VAL A 262 -25.21 9.88 7.28
N LYS A 263 -23.95 9.42 7.20
CA LYS A 263 -22.90 10.00 6.35
C LYS A 263 -22.29 8.92 5.47
N SER A 264 -21.60 9.31 4.39
CA SER A 264 -21.04 8.34 3.44
C SER A 264 -19.73 8.78 2.80
N THR A 265 -19.02 7.81 2.22
CA THR A 265 -17.83 8.06 1.41
C THR A 265 -17.72 7.04 0.27
N TYR A 266 -17.11 7.44 -0.85
CA TYR A 266 -16.87 6.53 -1.98
C TYR A 266 -15.50 5.87 -1.85
N VAL A 267 -15.47 4.54 -1.78
CA VAL A 267 -14.26 3.74 -1.65
C VAL A 267 -13.65 3.57 -3.05
N VAL A 268 -12.61 4.31 -3.40
CA VAL A 268 -12.06 4.30 -4.78
C VAL A 268 -11.35 2.96 -5.05
N LYS A 269 -11.86 2.20 -6.03
CA LYS A 269 -11.25 0.93 -6.47
C LYS A 269 -10.00 1.13 -7.32
N ALA A 270 -9.22 0.06 -7.42
CA ALA A 270 -8.09 -0.04 -8.34
C ALA A 270 -8.53 0.10 -9.82
N PRO A 271 -7.66 0.63 -10.70
CA PRO A 271 -7.90 0.66 -12.14
C PRO A 271 -8.13 -0.74 -12.73
N ALA A 272 -9.24 -0.92 -13.43
CA ALA A 272 -9.61 -2.17 -14.09
C ALA A 272 -9.08 -2.22 -15.53
N LYS A 273 -9.07 -3.43 -16.15
CA LYS A 273 -8.61 -3.65 -17.54
C LYS A 273 -7.23 -3.03 -17.82
N VAL A 274 -6.30 -3.11 -16.87
CA VAL A 274 -4.89 -2.70 -17.08
C VAL A 274 -4.29 -3.52 -18.21
N LYS A 275 -3.61 -2.87 -19.15
CA LYS A 275 -2.90 -3.48 -20.28
C LYS A 275 -1.59 -2.73 -20.52
N ALA A 276 -0.60 -3.46 -21.03
CA ALA A 276 0.58 -2.88 -21.66
C ALA A 276 0.69 -3.41 -23.10
N LYS A 277 1.09 -2.56 -24.05
CA LYS A 277 1.42 -2.93 -25.42
C LYS A 277 2.80 -2.37 -25.77
N LEU A 278 3.65 -3.17 -26.39
CA LEU A 278 4.94 -2.71 -26.92
C LEU A 278 4.79 -2.32 -28.40
N SER A 279 5.51 -1.30 -28.84
CA SER A 279 5.80 -1.00 -30.24
C SER A 279 7.22 -0.45 -30.36
N LYS A 280 8.09 -1.16 -31.09
CA LYS A 280 9.55 -0.96 -31.08
C LYS A 280 10.04 -0.81 -29.62
N LYS A 281 10.87 0.21 -29.32
CA LYS A 281 11.39 0.49 -27.96
C LYS A 281 10.45 1.39 -27.12
N THR A 282 9.13 1.33 -27.34
CA THR A 282 8.10 2.11 -26.61
C THR A 282 6.96 1.24 -26.05
N ALA A 283 6.76 1.26 -24.73
CA ALA A 283 5.60 0.65 -24.08
C ALA A 283 4.48 1.65 -23.87
N THR A 284 3.25 1.29 -24.24
CA THR A 284 2.02 2.02 -23.90
C THR A 284 1.26 1.26 -22.81
N VAL A 285 1.15 1.86 -21.63
CA VAL A 285 0.31 1.36 -20.52
C VAL A 285 -1.04 2.07 -20.56
N SER A 286 -2.14 1.32 -20.48
CA SER A 286 -3.51 1.84 -20.46
C SER A 286 -4.43 1.04 -19.54
N PHE A 287 -5.54 1.63 -19.12
CA PHE A 287 -6.49 1.05 -18.16
C PHE A 287 -7.88 1.71 -18.26
N LYS A 288 -8.90 1.15 -17.60
CA LYS A 288 -10.21 1.80 -17.44
C LYS A 288 -10.18 2.76 -16.24
N ALA A 289 -10.78 3.94 -16.41
CA ALA A 289 -10.89 4.96 -15.37
C ALA A 289 -11.52 4.42 -14.07
N SER A 290 -11.07 4.96 -12.94
CA SER A 290 -11.63 4.66 -11.61
C SER A 290 -12.56 5.80 -11.18
N ALA A 291 -13.80 5.48 -10.83
CA ALA A 291 -14.80 6.48 -10.46
C ALA A 291 -14.37 7.29 -9.21
N LYS A 292 -14.68 8.59 -9.20
CA LYS A 292 -14.31 9.56 -8.15
C LYS A 292 -12.81 9.63 -7.81
N ALA A 293 -11.92 9.07 -8.64
CA ALA A 293 -10.48 9.30 -8.55
C ALA A 293 -10.14 10.74 -8.97
N SER A 294 -9.06 11.30 -8.42
CA SER A 294 -8.45 12.56 -8.84
C SER A 294 -7.29 12.36 -9.83
N GLY A 295 -6.76 11.15 -9.95
CA GLY A 295 -5.65 10.80 -10.83
C GLY A 295 -5.10 9.40 -10.53
N TYR A 296 -3.93 9.10 -11.09
CA TYR A 296 -3.30 7.77 -11.01
C TYR A 296 -1.79 7.84 -10.77
N GLU A 297 -1.23 6.76 -10.24
CA GLU A 297 0.22 6.50 -10.31
C GLU A 297 0.47 5.19 -11.06
N ILE A 298 1.41 5.21 -11.99
CA ILE A 298 1.95 4.01 -12.66
C ILE A 298 3.31 3.71 -12.03
N TRP A 299 3.47 2.49 -11.56
CA TRP A 299 4.70 1.96 -11.00
C TRP A 299 5.28 0.89 -11.93
N SER A 300 6.61 0.85 -12.04
CA SER A 300 7.35 -0.06 -12.93
C SER A 300 8.49 -0.77 -12.19
N LYS A 301 8.82 -1.99 -12.62
CA LYS A 301 10.07 -2.71 -12.31
C LYS A 301 10.62 -3.33 -13.59
N THR A 302 11.92 -3.66 -13.60
CA THR A 302 12.47 -4.69 -14.49
C THR A 302 12.68 -5.98 -13.69
N ASP A 303 12.92 -7.12 -14.35
CA ASP A 303 13.02 -8.45 -13.69
C ASP A 303 13.90 -8.44 -12.42
N LYS A 304 15.07 -7.78 -12.50
CA LYS A 304 16.10 -7.75 -11.45
C LYS A 304 15.90 -6.65 -10.38
N LYS A 305 14.75 -5.96 -10.30
CA LYS A 305 14.59 -4.74 -9.46
C LYS A 305 13.24 -4.60 -8.76
N SER A 306 13.23 -3.85 -7.66
CA SER A 306 12.03 -3.47 -6.91
C SER A 306 11.18 -2.43 -7.66
N TYR A 307 9.90 -2.34 -7.28
CA TYR A 307 8.94 -1.42 -7.91
C TYR A 307 9.24 0.06 -7.58
N LYS A 308 9.41 0.88 -8.62
CA LYS A 308 9.58 2.34 -8.52
C LYS A 308 8.44 3.08 -9.23
N LYS A 309 8.11 4.29 -8.77
CA LYS A 309 7.09 5.13 -9.40
C LYS A 309 7.59 5.66 -10.74
N ALA A 310 6.94 5.27 -11.83
CA ALA A 310 7.34 5.60 -13.20
C ALA A 310 6.55 6.77 -13.80
N ALA A 311 5.31 7.01 -13.35
CA ALA A 311 4.53 8.21 -13.69
C ALA A 311 3.50 8.56 -12.63
N THR A 312 3.21 9.85 -12.50
CA THR A 312 1.96 10.35 -11.89
C THR A 312 1.11 10.95 -13.01
N LEU A 313 -0.17 10.60 -13.08
CA LEU A 313 -1.13 11.18 -14.01
C LEU A 313 -2.11 12.02 -13.19
N THR A 314 -2.07 13.34 -13.39
CA THR A 314 -2.70 14.34 -12.50
C THR A 314 -4.19 14.57 -12.74
N SER A 315 -4.75 14.00 -13.81
CA SER A 315 -6.17 14.08 -14.17
C SER A 315 -6.82 12.70 -14.19
N ALA A 316 -8.07 12.63 -13.70
CA ALA A 316 -8.90 11.42 -13.74
C ALA A 316 -9.19 10.92 -15.16
N LYS A 317 -9.12 11.80 -16.17
CA LYS A 317 -9.29 11.47 -17.60
C LYS A 317 -8.02 10.83 -18.23
N SER A 318 -6.85 10.98 -17.60
CA SER A 318 -5.57 10.49 -18.13
C SER A 318 -5.39 8.99 -17.87
N VAL A 319 -5.94 8.15 -18.76
CA VAL A 319 -5.95 6.68 -18.63
C VAL A 319 -4.96 5.92 -19.52
N LYS A 320 -3.99 6.64 -20.11
CA LYS A 320 -2.89 6.08 -20.92
C LYS A 320 -1.57 6.82 -20.66
N LYS A 321 -0.43 6.11 -20.72
CA LYS A 321 0.92 6.69 -20.70
C LYS A 321 1.86 5.88 -21.59
N GLN A 322 2.71 6.57 -22.34
CA GLN A 322 3.85 5.97 -23.05
C GLN A 322 5.14 6.09 -22.24
N PHE A 323 5.96 5.04 -22.32
CA PHE A 323 7.33 4.97 -21.86
C PHE A 323 8.21 4.64 -23.08
N LYS A 324 8.96 5.64 -23.57
CA LYS A 324 9.79 5.55 -24.77
C LYS A 324 11.23 5.16 -24.41
N ASN A 325 12.04 4.81 -25.42
CA ASN A 325 13.47 4.55 -25.33
C ASN A 325 13.83 3.45 -24.31
N LEU A 326 12.99 2.41 -24.22
CA LEU A 326 13.25 1.26 -23.36
C LEU A 326 14.49 0.48 -23.84
N LYS A 327 15.26 -0.03 -22.87
CA LYS A 327 16.39 -0.94 -23.11
C LYS A 327 15.86 -2.38 -23.17
N GLY A 328 16.75 -3.36 -23.37
CA GLY A 328 16.37 -4.78 -23.44
C GLY A 328 15.83 -5.34 -22.12
N GLY A 329 15.09 -6.44 -22.20
CA GLY A 329 14.56 -7.18 -21.05
C GLY A 329 13.09 -6.89 -20.74
N THR A 330 12.57 -7.42 -19.62
CA THR A 330 11.15 -7.32 -19.28
C THR A 330 10.85 -6.16 -18.34
N TYR A 331 9.82 -5.40 -18.66
CA TYR A 331 9.26 -4.33 -17.83
C TYR A 331 7.86 -4.73 -17.35
N TYR A 332 7.63 -4.63 -16.05
CA TYR A 332 6.34 -4.95 -15.40
C TYR A 332 5.74 -3.66 -14.85
N TYR A 333 4.48 -3.40 -15.17
CA TYR A 333 3.74 -2.22 -14.76
C TYR A 333 2.53 -2.59 -13.90
N LYS A 334 2.26 -1.76 -12.89
CA LYS A 334 1.00 -1.78 -12.14
C LYS A 334 0.53 -0.36 -11.85
N VAL A 335 -0.79 -0.18 -11.77
CA VAL A 335 -1.41 1.16 -11.69
C VAL A 335 -2.33 1.23 -10.48
N ARG A 336 -2.27 2.32 -9.72
CA ARG A 336 -3.23 2.63 -8.64
C ARG A 336 -3.90 3.98 -8.87
N ALA A 337 -5.16 4.11 -8.48
CA ALA A 337 -5.86 5.38 -8.46
C ALA A 337 -5.58 6.12 -7.15
N TYR A 338 -5.71 7.45 -7.16
CA TYR A 338 -5.70 8.26 -5.95
C TYR A 338 -6.85 9.26 -5.94
N LYS A 339 -7.29 9.67 -4.75
CA LYS A 339 -8.18 10.81 -4.49
C LYS A 339 -7.39 11.87 -3.71
N LYS A 340 -7.57 13.16 -4.01
CA LYS A 340 -7.10 14.24 -3.14
C LYS A 340 -8.09 14.42 -1.97
N SER A 341 -7.58 14.59 -0.75
CA SER A 341 -8.38 14.91 0.44
C SER A 341 -7.49 15.67 1.43
N GLY A 342 -7.87 16.90 1.80
CA GLY A 342 -7.02 17.78 2.64
C GLY A 342 -5.60 17.98 2.06
N GLY A 343 -5.50 18.28 0.76
CA GLY A 343 -4.25 18.35 0.00
C GLY A 343 -3.56 17.00 -0.28
N LYS A 344 -3.60 16.07 0.67
CA LYS A 344 -2.92 14.76 0.65
C LYS A 344 -3.57 13.81 -0.38
N LYS A 345 -2.76 12.90 -0.95
CA LYS A 345 -3.21 11.84 -1.86
C LYS A 345 -3.50 10.57 -1.08
N ILE A 346 -4.72 10.06 -1.21
CA ILE A 346 -5.17 8.79 -0.63
C ILE A 346 -5.33 7.77 -1.77
N TYR A 347 -4.78 6.57 -1.61
CA TYR A 347 -4.58 5.61 -2.71
C TYR A 347 -5.48 4.39 -2.63
N SER A 348 -5.95 3.91 -3.79
CA SER A 348 -6.47 2.56 -3.94
C SER A 348 -5.35 1.52 -3.88
N ASP A 349 -5.71 0.25 -3.79
CA ASP A 349 -4.78 -0.84 -4.16
C ASP A 349 -4.36 -0.73 -5.64
N PHE A 350 -3.31 -1.49 -5.99
CA PHE A 350 -2.87 -1.64 -7.37
C PHE A 350 -3.82 -2.56 -8.16
N GLY A 351 -4.09 -2.20 -9.41
CA GLY A 351 -4.69 -3.10 -10.40
C GLY A 351 -3.69 -4.17 -10.87
N LYS A 352 -4.19 -5.15 -11.64
CA LYS A 352 -3.42 -6.31 -12.13
C LYS A 352 -2.09 -5.89 -12.76
N GLU A 353 -1.02 -6.59 -12.37
CA GLU A 353 0.32 -6.45 -12.94
C GLU A 353 0.33 -6.93 -14.41
N VAL A 354 0.98 -6.16 -15.29
CA VAL A 354 1.11 -6.46 -16.72
C VAL A 354 2.57 -6.29 -17.15
N LYS A 355 3.04 -7.08 -18.11
CA LYS A 355 4.44 -7.04 -18.58
C LYS A 355 4.57 -6.83 -20.09
N VAL A 356 5.72 -6.32 -20.51
CA VAL A 356 6.21 -6.32 -21.89
C VAL A 356 7.69 -6.64 -21.89
N THR A 357 8.16 -7.41 -22.88
CA THR A 357 9.59 -7.76 -23.03
C THR A 357 10.12 -7.10 -24.28
N VAL A 358 11.19 -6.32 -24.14
CA VAL A 358 11.86 -5.63 -25.23
C VAL A 358 13.00 -6.51 -25.71
N SER A 359 12.81 -7.17 -26.86
CA SER A 359 13.96 -7.70 -27.62
C SER A 359 14.71 -6.54 -28.26
N LEU A 360 16.04 -6.61 -28.27
CA LEU A 360 16.88 -5.55 -28.83
C LEU A 360 17.17 -5.75 -30.32
N GLY A 361 17.24 -7.01 -30.77
CA GLY A 361 17.77 -7.43 -32.07
C GLY A 361 18.81 -8.54 -31.86
N ASN A 362 19.90 -8.48 -32.60
CA ASN A 362 21.08 -9.34 -32.41
C ASN A 362 21.93 -8.79 -31.27
N THR A 363 22.39 -9.65 -30.37
CA THR A 363 23.29 -9.36 -29.25
C THR A 363 24.30 -10.49 -29.08
N ILE A 364 25.35 -10.26 -28.29
CA ILE A 364 26.36 -11.27 -27.95
C ILE A 364 25.75 -12.52 -27.29
N GLU A 365 24.61 -12.36 -26.61
CA GLU A 365 23.87 -13.42 -25.91
C GLU A 365 23.10 -14.35 -26.85
N ASN A 366 22.61 -13.85 -28.00
CA ASN A 366 21.74 -14.63 -28.91
C ASN A 366 22.33 -14.92 -30.30
N THR A 367 23.47 -14.31 -30.66
CA THR A 367 24.12 -14.50 -31.96
C THR A 367 25.15 -15.64 -31.90
N LYS A 368 25.07 -16.64 -32.78
CA LYS A 368 26.07 -17.72 -32.86
C LYS A 368 27.39 -17.19 -33.43
N SER A 369 28.50 -17.49 -32.76
CA SER A 369 29.84 -16.98 -33.12
C SER A 369 30.93 -17.70 -32.31
N LYS A 370 32.15 -17.82 -32.85
CA LYS A 370 33.36 -18.23 -32.11
C LYS A 370 33.85 -17.06 -31.26
N LEU A 371 34.06 -15.91 -31.90
CA LEU A 371 34.50 -14.66 -31.27
C LEU A 371 33.43 -13.58 -31.38
N THR A 372 33.34 -12.68 -30.40
CA THR A 372 32.49 -11.48 -30.50
C THR A 372 33.04 -10.37 -29.62
N ILE A 373 32.98 -9.15 -30.13
CA ILE A 373 33.05 -7.93 -29.31
C ILE A 373 31.79 -7.09 -29.55
N GLU A 374 31.10 -6.72 -28.46
CA GLU A 374 29.91 -5.86 -28.44
C GLU A 374 30.23 -4.61 -27.61
N GLY A 375 29.72 -3.42 -27.95
CA GLY A 375 29.91 -2.21 -27.14
C GLY A 375 29.17 -0.97 -27.65
N ASP A 376 28.81 -0.07 -26.73
CA ASP A 376 28.30 1.27 -27.06
C ASP A 376 29.48 2.22 -27.30
N ILE A 377 29.57 2.82 -28.51
CA ILE A 377 30.61 3.81 -28.86
C ILE A 377 29.97 5.19 -29.06
N LYS A 378 30.61 6.23 -28.52
CA LYS A 378 30.38 7.64 -28.87
C LYS A 378 31.68 8.31 -29.31
N LEU A 379 31.72 8.88 -30.52
CA LEU A 379 32.88 9.59 -31.07
C LEU A 379 32.66 11.11 -31.14
N THR A 380 33.71 11.86 -30.82
CA THR A 380 33.91 13.29 -31.04
C THR A 380 35.39 13.52 -31.34
N GLY A 381 35.74 14.65 -31.98
CA GLY A 381 37.12 14.99 -32.34
C GLY A 381 37.19 16.34 -33.06
N THR A 382 38.38 16.73 -33.51
CA THR A 382 38.64 17.94 -34.32
C THR A 382 39.71 17.66 -35.36
N GLY A 383 39.73 18.46 -36.43
CA GLY A 383 40.72 18.32 -37.49
C GLY A 383 40.25 17.40 -38.62
N THR A 384 41.19 16.87 -39.40
CA THR A 384 40.92 16.23 -40.71
C THR A 384 40.35 14.82 -40.61
N GLY A 385 40.73 14.03 -39.61
CA GLY A 385 40.17 12.69 -39.42
C GLY A 385 40.31 12.15 -38.00
N TYR A 386 39.36 11.33 -37.57
CA TYR A 386 39.41 10.61 -36.30
C TYR A 386 38.40 9.46 -36.26
N HIS A 387 38.73 8.39 -35.54
CA HIS A 387 37.90 7.18 -35.47
C HIS A 387 37.85 6.55 -34.08
N ALA A 388 36.85 5.68 -33.88
CA ALA A 388 36.71 4.81 -32.72
C ALA A 388 36.14 3.45 -33.14
N LYS A 389 36.86 2.37 -32.84
CA LYS A 389 36.60 1.03 -33.40
C LYS A 389 36.65 -0.06 -32.31
N LEU A 390 35.88 -1.12 -32.53
CA LEU A 390 36.09 -2.43 -31.92
C LEU A 390 37.01 -3.22 -32.84
N VAL A 391 38.01 -3.92 -32.31
CA VAL A 391 39.04 -4.60 -33.11
C VAL A 391 39.14 -6.08 -32.71
N MET A 392 39.36 -6.94 -33.70
CA MET A 392 39.87 -8.29 -33.56
C MET A 392 41.22 -8.33 -34.28
N GLN A 393 42.30 -8.75 -33.62
CA GLN A 393 43.65 -8.72 -34.20
C GLN A 393 44.46 -9.97 -33.83
N THR A 394 45.20 -10.51 -34.79
CA THR A 394 46.21 -11.56 -34.62
C THR A 394 47.60 -10.98 -34.93
N PRO A 395 48.70 -11.74 -34.80
CA PRO A 395 50.02 -11.28 -35.23
C PRO A 395 50.12 -10.91 -36.73
N THR A 396 49.31 -11.50 -37.61
CA THR A 396 49.40 -11.31 -39.07
C THR A 396 48.25 -10.52 -39.69
N SER A 397 47.11 -10.39 -39.02
CA SER A 397 45.88 -9.82 -39.60
C SER A 397 44.99 -9.15 -38.56
N ALA A 398 44.17 -8.19 -38.99
CA ALA A 398 43.20 -7.51 -38.14
C ALA A 398 41.87 -7.28 -38.86
N VAL A 399 40.77 -7.20 -38.11
CA VAL A 399 39.53 -6.60 -38.57
C VAL A 399 39.04 -5.63 -37.51
N SER A 400 38.76 -4.40 -37.92
CA SER A 400 38.23 -3.34 -37.07
C SER A 400 36.86 -2.90 -37.59
N PHE A 401 35.94 -2.59 -36.67
CA PHE A 401 34.59 -2.12 -37.00
C PHE A 401 34.15 -1.02 -36.03
N GLY A 402 33.69 0.11 -36.58
CA GLY A 402 33.26 1.23 -35.75
C GLY A 402 32.83 2.45 -36.56
N ILE A 403 33.14 3.63 -36.02
CA ILE A 403 32.84 4.93 -36.61
C ILE A 403 34.13 5.67 -36.95
N GLN A 404 34.24 6.15 -38.19
CA GLN A 404 35.35 6.96 -38.68
C GLN A 404 34.79 8.22 -39.34
N TYR A 405 35.30 9.39 -38.93
CA TYR A 405 35.15 10.66 -39.63
C TYR A 405 36.44 10.94 -40.39
N ASP A 406 36.34 11.29 -41.67
CA ASP A 406 37.49 11.58 -42.52
C ASP A 406 37.14 12.63 -43.58
N GLN A 407 37.88 13.73 -43.59
CA GLN A 407 37.75 14.82 -44.55
C GLN A 407 38.33 14.47 -45.93
N HIS A 408 39.22 13.47 -46.02
CA HIS A 408 39.90 13.06 -47.25
C HIS A 408 39.39 11.73 -47.82
N ALA A 409 38.38 11.12 -47.19
CA ALA A 409 37.75 9.90 -47.68
C ALA A 409 37.22 10.07 -49.11
N GLU A 410 37.35 9.00 -49.91
CA GLU A 410 36.84 8.94 -51.29
C GLU A 410 35.37 9.39 -51.40
N ALA A 411 35.02 10.02 -52.52
CA ALA A 411 33.63 10.38 -52.78
C ALA A 411 32.77 9.10 -52.92
N PRO A 412 31.57 9.03 -52.31
CA PRO A 412 30.80 10.13 -51.72
C PRO A 412 30.94 10.26 -50.19
N TYR A 413 31.97 9.70 -49.56
CA TYR A 413 32.13 9.65 -48.09
C TYR A 413 32.90 10.83 -47.49
N THR A 414 33.59 11.62 -48.33
CA THR A 414 34.34 12.83 -47.99
C THR A 414 33.63 13.72 -46.96
N GLY A 415 34.28 13.98 -45.82
CA GLY A 415 33.77 14.85 -44.75
C GLY A 415 32.61 14.26 -43.94
N LYS A 416 32.35 12.95 -44.00
CA LYS A 416 31.24 12.29 -43.27
C LYS A 416 31.78 11.32 -42.22
N ALA A 417 31.06 11.23 -41.11
CA ALA A 417 31.23 10.11 -40.20
C ALA A 417 30.45 8.89 -40.75
N MET A 418 31.13 7.76 -40.92
CA MET A 418 30.59 6.54 -41.52
C MET A 418 30.80 5.34 -40.59
N ALA A 419 29.89 4.37 -40.66
CA ALA A 419 30.19 3.01 -40.21
C ALA A 419 31.19 2.38 -41.18
N LEU A 420 32.28 1.85 -40.65
CA LEU A 420 33.41 1.34 -41.45
C LEU A 420 33.85 -0.01 -40.90
N ILE A 421 34.00 -0.99 -41.79
CA ILE A 421 34.85 -2.18 -41.58
C ILE A 421 36.17 -1.89 -42.28
N GLU A 422 37.26 -2.16 -41.59
CA GLU A 422 38.61 -2.22 -42.14
C GLU A 422 39.13 -3.63 -41.89
N ASN A 423 39.50 -4.33 -42.97
CA ASN A 423 39.96 -5.72 -42.95
C ASN A 423 41.39 -5.76 -43.48
N VAL A 424 42.34 -6.02 -42.58
CA VAL A 424 43.78 -6.08 -42.83
C VAL A 424 44.19 -7.54 -42.87
N SER A 425 44.50 -8.04 -44.06
CA SER A 425 45.06 -9.38 -44.26
C SER A 425 46.58 -9.41 -44.04
N ASN A 426 47.25 -8.28 -44.26
CA ASN A 426 48.66 -8.01 -43.99
C ASN A 426 48.94 -6.51 -44.22
N ASN A 427 50.09 -6.01 -43.77
CA ASN A 427 50.43 -4.58 -43.83
C ASN A 427 51.03 -4.12 -45.19
N ASN A 428 51.17 -4.99 -46.19
CA ASN A 428 51.69 -4.58 -47.50
C ASN A 428 50.62 -3.81 -48.30
N VAL A 429 51.06 -3.09 -49.34
CA VAL A 429 50.16 -2.39 -50.29
C VAL A 429 49.15 -3.37 -50.88
N GLY A 430 47.85 -3.05 -50.78
CA GLY A 430 46.74 -3.92 -51.20
C GLY A 430 46.33 -4.99 -50.19
N GLY A 431 47.03 -5.13 -49.05
CA GLY A 431 46.66 -6.06 -47.98
C GLY A 431 45.46 -5.64 -47.13
N GLN A 432 44.96 -4.41 -47.30
CA GLN A 432 43.90 -3.77 -46.52
C GLN A 432 42.63 -3.54 -47.36
N THR A 433 41.44 -3.61 -46.76
CA THR A 433 40.15 -3.40 -47.47
C THR A 433 39.15 -2.63 -46.61
N TYR A 434 38.62 -1.52 -47.15
CA TYR A 434 37.74 -0.57 -46.46
C TYR A 434 36.28 -0.65 -46.93
N THR A 435 35.44 -1.38 -46.19
CA THR A 435 34.01 -1.58 -46.54
C THR A 435 33.10 -0.68 -45.70
N ARG A 436 32.11 -0.04 -46.32
CA ARG A 436 31.14 0.86 -45.65
C ARG A 436 29.80 0.12 -45.47
N PRO A 437 29.66 -0.77 -44.46
CA PRO A 437 28.53 -1.70 -44.33
C PRO A 437 27.18 -0.97 -44.33
N GLY A 438 26.28 -1.40 -45.22
CA GLY A 438 24.92 -0.86 -45.36
C GLY A 438 24.87 0.64 -45.64
N ASN A 439 25.98 1.24 -46.12
CA ASN A 439 26.19 2.67 -46.35
C ASN A 439 25.69 3.56 -45.18
N LYS A 440 25.95 3.15 -43.94
CA LYS A 440 25.45 3.84 -42.74
C LYS A 440 26.29 5.07 -42.41
N SER A 441 25.80 6.25 -42.80
CA SER A 441 26.31 7.52 -42.28
C SER A 441 25.81 7.77 -40.85
N LEU A 442 26.68 8.36 -40.01
CA LEU A 442 26.54 8.45 -38.56
C LEU A 442 26.64 9.90 -38.08
N LYS A 443 26.10 10.18 -36.89
CA LYS A 443 26.23 11.49 -36.24
C LYS A 443 27.25 11.44 -35.11
N LEU A 444 28.24 12.34 -35.18
CA LEU A 444 29.17 12.59 -34.08
C LEU A 444 28.42 13.03 -32.82
N ASN A 445 29.01 12.78 -31.65
CA ASN A 445 28.41 12.98 -30.33
C ASN A 445 27.09 12.22 -30.06
N LYS A 446 26.63 11.32 -30.95
CA LYS A 446 25.60 10.30 -30.65
C LYS A 446 26.27 8.98 -30.28
N THR A 447 25.78 8.33 -29.23
CA THR A 447 26.10 6.93 -28.93
C THR A 447 25.36 6.00 -29.89
N TYR A 448 26.08 5.02 -30.44
CA TYR A 448 25.53 3.90 -31.20
C TYR A 448 26.04 2.59 -30.59
N HIS A 449 25.26 1.53 -30.73
CA HIS A 449 25.64 0.20 -30.29
C HIS A 449 26.28 -0.58 -31.45
N TYR A 450 27.48 -1.13 -31.26
CA TYR A 450 28.23 -1.89 -32.25
C TYR A 450 28.40 -3.33 -31.76
N MET A 451 28.35 -4.28 -32.69
CA MET A 451 28.82 -5.64 -32.44
C MET A 451 29.54 -6.16 -33.69
N MET A 452 30.63 -6.88 -33.48
CA MET A 452 31.36 -7.62 -34.50
C MET A 452 31.53 -9.07 -34.05
N THR A 453 31.14 -10.01 -34.89
CA THR A 453 31.20 -11.46 -34.63
C THR A 453 32.09 -12.14 -35.67
N VAL A 454 32.74 -13.24 -35.30
CA VAL A 454 33.45 -14.16 -36.24
C VAL A 454 33.08 -15.61 -35.94
N ASP A 455 32.93 -16.44 -36.97
CA ASP A 455 32.66 -17.88 -36.91
C ASP A 455 33.95 -18.73 -36.74
N GLU A 456 33.88 -20.03 -37.01
CA GLU A 456 35.03 -20.95 -36.90
C GLU A 456 35.93 -20.95 -38.16
N GLN A 457 35.46 -20.36 -39.25
CA GLN A 457 36.12 -20.31 -40.56
C GLN A 457 36.78 -18.94 -40.81
N GLY A 458 36.43 -17.92 -40.03
CA GLY A 458 36.90 -16.54 -40.13
C GLY A 458 35.92 -15.60 -40.84
N ASN A 459 34.71 -16.05 -41.17
CA ASN A 459 33.68 -15.15 -41.67
C ASN A 459 33.07 -14.39 -40.50
N GLY A 460 32.76 -13.12 -40.71
CA GLY A 460 32.23 -12.26 -39.67
C GLY A 460 31.08 -11.39 -40.13
N ASP A 461 30.27 -10.99 -39.16
CA ASP A 461 29.10 -10.14 -39.31
C ASP A 461 29.25 -8.90 -38.43
N VAL A 462 28.78 -7.76 -38.93
CA VAL A 462 28.80 -6.49 -38.20
C VAL A 462 27.39 -5.91 -38.05
N TYR A 463 27.12 -5.41 -36.85
CA TYR A 463 25.79 -4.99 -36.42
C TYR A 463 25.85 -3.58 -35.82
N LEU A 464 24.86 -2.74 -36.16
CA LEU A 464 24.72 -1.37 -35.68
C LEU A 464 23.31 -1.17 -35.11
N ASP A 465 23.23 -0.61 -33.89
CA ASP A 465 21.98 -0.46 -33.12
C ASP A 465 21.14 -1.76 -33.11
N TYR A 466 21.83 -2.91 -33.01
CA TYR A 466 21.36 -4.32 -32.97
C TYR A 466 20.89 -4.95 -34.29
N GLU A 467 20.97 -4.23 -35.42
CA GLU A 467 20.63 -4.71 -36.77
C GLU A 467 21.90 -5.09 -37.54
N LYS A 468 21.91 -6.23 -38.27
CA LYS A 468 23.04 -6.60 -39.14
C LYS A 468 23.14 -5.58 -40.28
N ILE A 469 24.33 -5.03 -40.53
CA ILE A 469 24.57 -4.06 -41.60
C ILE A 469 25.63 -4.48 -42.62
N GLY A 470 26.39 -5.55 -42.36
CA GLY A 470 27.36 -6.09 -43.31
C GLY A 470 28.03 -7.37 -42.82
N SER A 471 28.96 -7.87 -43.64
CA SER A 471 29.79 -9.05 -43.38
C SER A 471 31.21 -8.83 -43.91
N PHE A 472 32.15 -9.66 -43.47
CA PHE A 472 33.52 -9.77 -43.98
C PHE A 472 33.99 -11.23 -43.91
N SER A 473 35.16 -11.52 -44.47
CA SER A 473 35.88 -12.77 -44.20
C SER A 473 37.35 -12.45 -43.94
N GLN A 474 37.89 -13.03 -42.87
CA GLN A 474 39.30 -12.96 -42.50
C GLN A 474 39.71 -14.27 -41.81
N PRO A 475 40.10 -15.31 -42.59
CA PRO A 475 40.41 -16.64 -42.06
C PRO A 475 41.47 -16.67 -40.96
N ASN A 476 42.43 -15.74 -40.95
CA ASN A 476 43.52 -15.73 -39.98
C ASN A 476 43.02 -15.45 -38.54
N ILE A 477 41.98 -14.62 -38.39
CA ILE A 477 41.32 -14.30 -37.11
C ILE A 477 40.72 -15.55 -36.43
N ALA A 478 40.36 -16.58 -37.20
CA ALA A 478 39.88 -17.85 -36.67
C ALA A 478 40.98 -18.91 -36.47
N LYS A 479 42.14 -18.77 -37.12
CA LYS A 479 43.26 -19.73 -37.08
C LYS A 479 44.31 -19.41 -36.02
N GLU A 480 44.64 -18.14 -35.85
CA GLU A 480 45.69 -17.67 -34.94
C GLU A 480 45.13 -17.27 -33.56
N LEU A 481 46.01 -16.96 -32.61
CA LEU A 481 45.63 -16.32 -31.36
C LEU A 481 45.18 -14.87 -31.64
N CYS A 482 43.87 -14.66 -31.62
CA CYS A 482 43.26 -13.36 -31.74
C CYS A 482 43.25 -12.60 -30.39
N TYR A 483 43.14 -11.29 -30.46
CA TYR A 483 43.00 -10.36 -29.35
C TYR A 483 41.85 -9.39 -29.63
N LEU A 484 40.99 -9.17 -28.65
CA LEU A 484 39.88 -8.22 -28.76
C LEU A 484 40.36 -6.87 -28.22
N ARG A 485 40.21 -5.77 -28.98
CA ARG A 485 40.64 -4.43 -28.56
C ARG A 485 39.53 -3.39 -28.73
N ILE A 486 39.66 -2.27 -28.01
CA ILE A 486 39.02 -1.00 -28.34
C ILE A 486 40.11 0.02 -28.70
N GLU A 487 39.87 0.77 -29.77
CA GLU A 487 40.86 1.66 -30.40
C GLU A 487 40.26 3.03 -30.67
N ALA A 488 41.03 4.10 -30.45
CA ALA A 488 40.72 5.40 -31.02
C ALA A 488 41.98 6.14 -31.50
N CYS A 489 41.81 6.92 -32.57
CA CYS A 489 42.88 7.52 -33.38
C CYS A 489 42.44 8.89 -33.91
N ALA A 490 43.39 9.77 -34.22
CA ALA A 490 43.19 10.94 -35.09
C ALA A 490 44.16 10.88 -36.29
N ARG A 491 43.87 11.58 -37.40
CA ARG A 491 44.58 11.38 -38.69
C ARG A 491 45.97 12.05 -38.71
N LEU A 492 46.04 13.33 -38.36
CA LEU A 492 47.26 14.14 -38.48
C LEU A 492 47.80 14.63 -37.13
N ASN A 493 49.08 15.01 -37.12
CA ASN A 493 49.66 15.80 -36.02
C ASN A 493 48.86 17.11 -35.82
N GLY A 494 48.19 17.23 -34.66
CA GLY A 494 47.27 18.34 -34.34
C GLY A 494 45.78 17.98 -34.42
N ASP A 495 45.39 16.89 -35.09
CA ASP A 495 44.01 16.39 -35.03
C ASP A 495 43.71 15.80 -33.63
N SER A 496 42.46 15.87 -33.18
CA SER A 496 42.04 15.38 -31.86
C SER A 496 40.95 14.33 -31.93
N VAL A 497 40.99 13.39 -30.99
CA VAL A 497 39.97 12.36 -30.80
C VAL A 497 39.46 12.38 -29.36
N LYS A 498 38.20 12.03 -29.19
CA LYS A 498 37.54 11.78 -27.91
C LYS A 498 36.45 10.74 -28.10
N ALA A 499 36.87 9.49 -27.99
CA ALA A 499 36.02 8.30 -28.03
C ALA A 499 35.53 7.95 -26.62
N THR A 500 34.37 7.31 -26.51
CA THR A 500 33.88 6.74 -25.24
C THR A 500 33.21 5.41 -25.51
N PHE A 501 33.69 4.37 -24.84
CA PHE A 501 33.29 2.98 -24.96
C PHE A 501 32.62 2.54 -23.66
N SER A 502 31.37 2.09 -23.71
CA SER A 502 30.64 1.59 -22.55
C SER A 502 29.88 0.30 -22.89
N ASN A 503 29.46 -0.44 -21.88
CA ASN A 503 28.80 -1.75 -22.05
C ASN A 503 29.60 -2.74 -22.94
N VAL A 504 30.94 -2.65 -22.95
CA VAL A 504 31.80 -3.52 -23.77
C VAL A 504 31.72 -4.96 -23.25
N LYS A 505 31.59 -5.94 -24.15
CA LYS A 505 31.49 -7.36 -23.83
C LYS A 505 32.28 -8.19 -24.83
N CYS A 506 32.87 -9.28 -24.35
CA CYS A 506 33.69 -10.20 -25.13
C CYS A 506 33.08 -11.61 -25.09
N LYS A 507 33.08 -12.31 -26.23
CA LYS A 507 32.79 -13.74 -26.34
C LYS A 507 34.04 -14.43 -26.85
N TRP A 508 34.42 -15.51 -26.18
CA TRP A 508 35.61 -16.29 -26.51
C TRP A 508 35.24 -17.77 -26.64
N ASN A 509 35.67 -18.41 -27.74
CA ASN A 509 35.36 -19.81 -28.05
C ASN A 509 33.87 -20.17 -27.83
N GLY A 510 32.96 -19.32 -28.33
CA GLY A 510 31.51 -19.48 -28.20
C GLY A 510 30.91 -19.07 -26.84
N LYS A 511 31.72 -18.83 -25.81
CA LYS A 511 31.28 -18.54 -24.44
C LYS A 511 31.34 -17.04 -24.13
N TYR A 512 30.25 -16.49 -23.59
CA TYR A 512 30.18 -15.12 -23.05
C TYR A 512 29.80 -15.22 -21.57
N ASP A 513 30.58 -14.56 -20.71
CA ASP A 513 30.27 -14.39 -19.30
C ASP A 513 29.77 -12.95 -19.03
N PRO A 514 28.55 -12.77 -18.50
CA PRO A 514 28.05 -11.44 -18.13
C PRO A 514 28.66 -10.85 -16.86
N ALA A 515 29.44 -11.61 -16.06
CA ALA A 515 30.14 -11.06 -14.90
C ALA A 515 31.36 -10.23 -15.33
N THR A 516 32.16 -10.74 -16.26
CA THR A 516 33.36 -10.10 -16.84
C THR A 516 33.08 -9.01 -17.89
N ALA A 517 31.84 -8.55 -18.03
CA ALA A 517 31.52 -7.36 -18.84
C ALA A 517 32.41 -6.15 -18.46
N LEU A 518 32.83 -5.39 -19.47
CA LEU A 518 33.86 -4.36 -19.44
C LEU A 518 35.26 -4.82 -18.97
N GLY A 519 35.53 -6.12 -18.90
CA GLY A 519 36.87 -6.68 -18.66
C GLY A 519 37.50 -6.17 -17.37
N ARG A 520 36.86 -6.43 -16.23
CA ARG A 520 37.17 -5.81 -14.94
C ARG A 520 38.61 -6.10 -14.47
N GLY A 521 39.55 -5.22 -14.80
CA GLY A 521 40.98 -5.41 -14.53
C GLY A 521 41.73 -6.24 -15.59
N GLN A 522 41.13 -6.46 -16.76
CA GLN A 522 41.63 -7.31 -17.84
C GLN A 522 41.94 -6.53 -19.13
N TRP A 523 42.56 -5.35 -19.02
CA TRP A 523 42.96 -4.54 -20.18
C TRP A 523 44.44 -4.21 -20.15
N ALA A 524 45.19 -4.71 -21.13
CA ALA A 524 46.54 -4.26 -21.42
C ALA A 524 46.50 -2.95 -22.22
N GLU A 525 47.39 -2.04 -21.88
CA GLU A 525 47.51 -0.73 -22.49
C GLU A 525 48.54 -0.72 -23.63
N PHE A 526 48.14 -0.20 -24.79
CA PHE A 526 48.99 -0.02 -25.96
C PHE A 526 48.89 1.44 -26.41
N LYS A 527 49.65 2.31 -25.71
CA LYS A 527 49.80 3.73 -26.05
C LYS A 527 50.83 3.87 -27.17
N GLN A 528 50.38 4.19 -28.37
CA GLN A 528 51.23 4.44 -29.52
C GLN A 528 51.53 5.94 -29.64
N ASN A 529 50.49 6.79 -29.74
CA ASN A 529 50.73 8.23 -29.77
C ASN A 529 50.91 8.86 -28.37
N GLN A 530 51.91 9.73 -28.22
CA GLN A 530 52.21 10.38 -26.94
C GLN A 530 51.14 11.38 -26.46
N GLY A 531 50.49 12.11 -27.38
CA GLY A 531 49.46 13.10 -27.06
C GLY A 531 48.07 12.50 -26.80
N LEU A 532 47.88 11.22 -27.09
CA LEU A 532 46.68 10.46 -26.74
C LEU A 532 46.79 9.85 -25.33
N ASN A 533 45.63 9.65 -24.69
CA ASN A 533 45.49 9.19 -23.30
C ASN A 533 44.17 8.40 -23.14
N TYR A 534 44.03 7.62 -22.07
CA TYR A 534 42.76 7.03 -21.65
C TYR A 534 42.40 7.36 -20.20
N LYS A 535 41.15 7.07 -19.84
CA LYS A 535 40.70 6.96 -18.44
C LYS A 535 39.51 6.01 -18.34
N TYR A 536 39.35 5.39 -17.18
CA TYR A 536 38.19 4.58 -16.82
C TYR A 536 37.25 5.35 -15.88
N ASP A 537 36.04 5.63 -16.34
CA ASP A 537 34.99 6.27 -15.55
C ASP A 537 34.21 5.20 -14.75
N LYS A 538 34.65 4.99 -13.51
CA LYS A 538 34.04 4.07 -12.52
C LYS A 538 32.56 4.38 -12.21
N LYS A 539 32.07 5.58 -12.48
CA LYS A 539 30.68 5.99 -12.18
C LYS A 539 29.73 5.64 -13.31
N ASN A 540 30.19 5.73 -14.55
CA ASN A 540 29.41 5.45 -15.75
C ASN A 540 29.71 4.08 -16.39
N ASP A 541 30.71 3.35 -15.85
CA ASP A 541 31.19 2.05 -16.33
C ASP A 541 31.61 2.14 -17.82
N SER A 542 32.67 2.92 -18.07
CA SER A 542 33.10 3.25 -19.43
C SER A 542 34.57 3.68 -19.53
N PHE A 543 35.21 3.35 -20.65
CA PHE A 543 36.52 3.88 -21.03
C PHE A 543 36.34 5.13 -21.90
N GLN A 544 37.15 6.16 -21.69
CA GLN A 544 37.26 7.31 -22.59
C GLN A 544 38.71 7.43 -23.05
N ILE A 545 38.94 7.23 -24.35
CA ILE A 545 40.22 7.47 -25.02
C ILE A 545 40.15 8.85 -25.67
N TYR A 546 41.13 9.71 -25.40
CA TYR A 546 41.09 11.11 -25.80
C TYR A 546 42.49 11.75 -25.88
N GLY A 547 42.60 12.79 -26.70
CA GLY A 547 43.80 13.62 -26.81
C GLY A 547 43.94 14.25 -28.19
N THR A 548 45.11 14.81 -28.44
CA THR A 548 45.53 15.34 -29.73
C THR A 548 46.74 14.54 -30.20
N VAL A 549 46.77 14.10 -31.47
CA VAL A 549 47.89 13.35 -32.02
C VAL A 549 49.12 14.26 -32.15
N GLN A 550 50.27 13.79 -31.70
CA GLN A 550 51.53 14.55 -31.62
C GLN A 550 52.72 13.74 -32.14
N GLY A 551 53.64 14.40 -32.83
CA GLY A 551 54.98 13.86 -33.14
C GLY A 551 55.07 12.91 -34.34
N ILE A 552 54.03 12.84 -35.18
CA ILE A 552 54.05 12.07 -36.43
C ILE A 552 54.50 12.93 -37.62
N ASN A 553 55.13 12.31 -38.62
CA ASN A 553 55.54 12.95 -39.88
C ASN A 553 54.80 12.34 -41.10
N GLY A 554 53.55 11.95 -40.89
CA GLY A 554 52.67 11.39 -41.89
C GLY A 554 51.21 11.50 -41.45
N ASP A 555 50.42 10.49 -41.77
CA ASP A 555 49.04 10.35 -41.35
C ASP A 555 48.70 8.90 -40.96
N TRP A 556 47.45 8.63 -40.58
CA TRP A 556 47.03 7.29 -40.15
C TRP A 556 47.15 6.17 -41.19
N ASP A 557 47.43 6.47 -42.46
CA ASP A 557 47.57 5.51 -43.56
C ASP A 557 49.07 5.21 -43.82
N SER A 558 49.96 6.11 -43.36
CA SER A 558 51.41 6.10 -43.59
C SER A 558 52.26 5.96 -42.31
N ASP A 559 51.70 6.27 -41.14
CA ASP A 559 52.31 6.24 -39.81
C ASP A 559 51.33 5.61 -38.78
N TYR A 560 50.57 4.60 -39.21
CA TYR A 560 49.52 3.93 -38.40
C TYR A 560 50.02 3.48 -37.03
N GLU A 561 51.26 3.00 -36.96
CA GLU A 561 51.86 2.50 -35.71
C GLU A 561 52.11 3.60 -34.66
N SER A 562 52.01 4.88 -35.02
CA SER A 562 52.30 6.04 -34.17
C SER A 562 51.07 6.91 -33.83
N VAL A 563 49.89 6.66 -34.40
CA VAL A 563 48.70 7.55 -34.28
C VAL A 563 47.61 7.08 -33.30
N SER A 564 47.59 5.79 -32.96
CA SER A 564 46.47 5.18 -32.23
C SER A 564 46.66 5.13 -30.70
N TYR A 565 45.60 4.71 -30.02
CA TYR A 565 45.64 4.25 -28.64
C TYR A 565 44.71 3.05 -28.51
N CYS A 566 45.30 1.91 -28.13
CA CYS A 566 44.58 0.65 -27.99
C CYS A 566 44.50 0.21 -26.52
N LEU A 567 43.33 -0.30 -26.13
CA LEU A 567 43.19 -1.12 -24.93
C LEU A 567 42.83 -2.54 -25.40
N GLN A 568 43.66 -3.51 -25.03
CA GLN A 568 43.50 -4.92 -25.43
C GLN A 568 42.96 -5.75 -24.28
N PHE A 569 41.89 -6.50 -24.52
CA PHE A 569 41.31 -7.42 -23.54
C PHE A 569 42.25 -8.61 -23.32
N GLN A 570 42.80 -8.71 -22.11
CA GLN A 570 43.49 -9.88 -21.61
C GLN A 570 42.42 -10.85 -21.09
N GLY A 571 41.92 -11.72 -21.97
CA GLY A 571 40.88 -12.69 -21.61
C GLY A 571 41.30 -13.65 -20.49
N PRO A 572 40.37 -14.47 -19.98
CA PRO A 572 40.72 -15.59 -19.12
C PRO A 572 41.52 -16.61 -19.94
N TYR A 573 42.85 -16.59 -19.75
CA TYR A 573 43.78 -17.65 -20.13
C TYR A 573 43.66 -18.83 -19.16
#